data_AF-A0ABD3PK39-F1
#
_entry.id   AF-A0ABD3PK39-F1
#
_cell.length_a   1.000
_cell.length_b   1.000
_cell.length_c   1.000
_cell.angle_alpha   90.00
_cell.angle_beta   90.00
_cell.angle_gamma   90.00
#
_symmetry.space_group_name_H-M   'P 1'
#
loop_
_entity.id
_entity.type
_entity.pdbx_description
1 polymer ?
#
loop_
_entity_poly.entity_id
_entity_poly.type
_entity_poly.pdbx_seq_one_letter_code
_entity_poly.pdbx_strand_id
1 'polypeptide(L)'
;MNRMPDERRRALVTLDISSTREIYSAQQKMRVVVISRIRLRRLDRRDSDCGDGVLHLRCGDAQGMSLSFPICWSCPAEATDRSGGSYPPPAFVRILCALRRGKNRLVLREWMRGACWWNLNTNRDYVESECTGPVILRGSYHRVHDASDADTICRGKSAAVQSTLSMARAEVAGYRLARLALDYDHGFKPFSVSYSGENSVSVANGDKHQSEEHHQMMDKLSEYDSLRPNHARIYVPEVLFFSHDDFECDTPWALLSYFENKVSDEIKILPQHLEVEIDDKSCGNQLIDGLQCDDMHPIMNSTTMLPCYHFPSTMVKIRHEFGFDEPHPRHGRVRADECLDYAMMILRDVIMPVQGYFFSLWPDSTYDKQMIGNLLSIGCFNSKQANQMVTPFQYQDMIVVYRHALNRLSKANTGPEEERKNDGRIIFLLRMLDECINALSCEWEKTGGRPPPLPPVLCHMDLQPQNLAFERDHDRNCFVASVMDWEEACFADPRFELLLICRKVLANREQAETMWQSYSVFVQQCNSLLSLKTEMNIHWTIGGIEPWLKLETVHSLCTLSMQAMDLIGVGRSPWETKLNLWGKIARERQRLVHMGWIFCDYDGP
;
A
#
# COMPACT_ATOMS: atom_id res chain seq x y z
N MET A 1 -22.16 12.52 34.49
CA MET A 1 -22.97 12.31 33.27
C MET A 1 -22.60 10.95 32.70
N ASN A 2 -23.47 9.95 32.80
CA ASN A 2 -23.25 8.65 32.15
C ASN A 2 -23.45 8.85 30.64
N ARG A 3 -22.39 8.70 29.84
CA ARG A 3 -22.55 8.61 28.37
C ARG A 3 -23.42 7.39 28.10
N MET A 4 -24.62 7.63 27.54
CA MET A 4 -25.41 6.55 26.96
C MET A 4 -24.50 5.82 25.95
N PRO A 5 -24.45 4.47 25.98
CA PRO A 5 -23.65 3.73 25.02
C PRO A 5 -24.10 4.08 23.60
N ASP A 6 -23.15 4.38 22.71
CA ASP A 6 -23.42 4.63 21.29
C ASP A 6 -24.24 3.46 20.73
N GLU A 7 -25.50 3.70 20.42
CA GLU A 7 -26.38 2.69 19.85
C GLU A 7 -25.94 2.41 18.40
N ARG A 8 -25.07 1.42 18.22
CA ARG A 8 -24.70 0.92 16.89
C ARG A 8 -25.92 0.31 16.23
N ARG A 9 -26.32 0.86 15.08
CA ARG A 9 -27.35 0.30 14.22
C ARG A 9 -26.71 -0.69 13.25
N ARG A 10 -27.49 -1.71 12.86
CA ARG A 10 -27.08 -2.75 11.91
C ARG A 10 -28.10 -2.86 10.77
N ALA A 11 -27.60 -3.11 9.58
CA ALA A 11 -28.41 -3.42 8.41
C ALA A 11 -27.70 -4.49 7.58
N LEU A 12 -28.47 -5.26 6.82
CA LEU A 12 -28.00 -6.23 5.87
C LEU A 12 -28.11 -5.63 4.46
N VAL A 13 -26.99 -5.52 3.77
CA VAL A 13 -26.95 -5.21 2.34
C VAL A 13 -26.96 -6.51 1.57
N THR A 14 -27.79 -6.62 0.53
CA THR A 14 -27.79 -7.75 -0.41
C THR A 14 -27.63 -7.24 -1.83
N LEU A 15 -26.61 -7.72 -2.53
CA LEU A 15 -26.34 -7.43 -3.94
C LEU A 15 -26.73 -8.66 -4.76
N ASP A 16 -27.75 -8.55 -5.60
CA ASP A 16 -28.09 -9.59 -6.57
C ASP A 16 -27.23 -9.39 -7.83
N ILE A 17 -26.45 -10.41 -8.17
CA ILE A 17 -25.41 -10.40 -9.18
C ILE A 17 -25.94 -11.06 -10.45
N SER A 18 -26.04 -10.30 -11.54
CA SER A 18 -26.52 -10.78 -12.83
C SER A 18 -25.45 -11.50 -13.64
N SER A 19 -24.18 -11.12 -13.47
CA SER A 19 -23.04 -11.80 -14.09
C SER A 19 -21.75 -11.54 -13.33
N THR A 20 -20.77 -12.43 -13.52
CA THR A 20 -19.41 -12.27 -12.99
C THR A 20 -18.39 -12.52 -14.09
N ARG A 21 -17.28 -11.77 -14.05
CA ARG A 21 -16.11 -11.99 -14.89
C ARG A 21 -14.89 -12.09 -14.01
N GLU A 22 -14.24 -13.24 -14.01
CA GLU A 22 -13.00 -13.46 -13.28
C GLU A 22 -11.84 -12.72 -13.96
N ILE A 23 -11.01 -12.05 -13.16
CA ILE A 23 -9.72 -11.48 -13.54
C ILE A 23 -8.67 -12.40 -12.93
N TYR A 24 -7.91 -13.07 -13.79
CA TYR A 24 -6.87 -13.99 -13.34
C TYR A 24 -5.73 -13.24 -12.65
N SER A 25 -5.48 -13.58 -11.39
CA SER A 25 -4.29 -13.21 -10.61
C SER A 25 -3.69 -14.49 -10.03
N ALA A 26 -2.35 -14.54 -9.90
CA ALA A 26 -1.65 -15.73 -9.41
C ALA A 26 -1.88 -15.96 -7.90
N GLN A 27 -2.18 -14.90 -7.14
CA GLN A 27 -2.27 -14.92 -5.68
C GLN A 27 -3.67 -14.63 -5.15
N GLN A 28 -4.55 -14.05 -5.97
CA GLN A 28 -5.85 -13.55 -5.54
C GLN A 28 -6.93 -13.97 -6.53
N LYS A 29 -8.17 -13.98 -6.06
CA LYS A 29 -9.34 -14.12 -6.93
C LYS A 29 -10.06 -12.79 -7.01
N MET A 30 -9.95 -12.14 -8.17
CA MET A 30 -10.65 -10.90 -8.47
C MET A 30 -11.80 -11.17 -9.43
N ARG A 31 -12.97 -10.61 -9.17
CA ARG A 31 -14.14 -10.71 -10.05
C ARG A 31 -14.74 -9.35 -10.28
N VAL A 32 -14.98 -8.99 -11.53
CA VAL A 32 -15.91 -7.91 -11.86
C VAL A 32 -17.32 -8.49 -11.74
N VAL A 33 -18.12 -7.94 -10.84
CA VAL A 33 -19.51 -8.36 -10.62
C VAL A 33 -20.45 -7.31 -11.17
N VAL A 34 -21.46 -7.72 -11.95
CA VAL A 34 -22.53 -6.85 -12.44
C VAL A 34 -23.73 -7.02 -11.52
N ILE A 35 -24.18 -5.92 -10.92
CA ILE A 35 -25.27 -5.91 -9.94
C ILE A 35 -26.58 -5.54 -10.64
N SER A 36 -27.59 -6.39 -10.55
CA SER A 36 -28.94 -6.09 -11.05
C SER A 36 -29.83 -5.45 -10.01
N ARG A 37 -29.67 -5.84 -8.74
CA ARG A 37 -30.47 -5.34 -7.63
C ARG A 37 -29.63 -5.16 -6.37
N ILE A 38 -29.89 -4.12 -5.61
CA ILE A 38 -29.32 -3.87 -4.30
C ILE A 38 -30.44 -3.66 -3.27
N ARG A 39 -30.37 -4.40 -2.16
CA ARG A 39 -31.38 -4.39 -1.10
C ARG A 39 -30.76 -4.01 0.23
N LEU A 40 -31.42 -3.12 0.97
CA LEU A 40 -31.06 -2.74 2.35
C LEU A 40 -32.17 -3.18 3.30
N ARG A 41 -31.86 -4.12 4.20
CA ARG A 41 -32.77 -4.57 5.25
C ARG A 41 -32.24 -4.19 6.62
N ARG A 42 -33.05 -3.50 7.43
CA ARG A 42 -32.68 -3.19 8.81
C ARG A 42 -32.69 -4.48 9.64
N LEU A 43 -31.69 -4.65 10.50
CA LEU A 43 -31.63 -5.79 11.41
C LEU A 43 -32.14 -5.35 12.78
N ASP A 44 -33.16 -6.05 13.29
CA ASP A 44 -33.68 -5.80 14.62
C ASP A 44 -32.72 -6.35 15.69
N ARG A 45 -32.68 -5.71 16.86
CA ARG A 45 -31.79 -6.12 17.98
C ARG A 45 -31.95 -7.58 18.40
N ARG A 46 -33.09 -8.21 18.09
CA ARG A 46 -33.40 -9.59 18.48
C ARG A 46 -32.94 -10.63 17.46
N ASP A 47 -32.54 -10.20 16.26
CA ASP A 47 -32.01 -11.09 15.23
C ASP A 47 -30.52 -11.35 15.51
N SER A 48 -30.23 -12.10 16.58
CA SER A 48 -28.86 -12.56 16.87
C SER A 48 -28.36 -13.62 15.87
N ASP A 49 -29.28 -14.22 15.10
CA ASP A 49 -29.01 -15.26 14.09
C ASP A 49 -28.64 -14.69 12.71
N CYS A 50 -28.12 -13.47 12.66
CA CYS A 50 -27.49 -12.95 11.45
C CYS A 50 -26.21 -13.75 11.20
N GLY A 51 -26.33 -14.91 10.53
CA GLY A 51 -25.22 -15.83 10.28
C GLY A 51 -23.98 -15.10 9.77
N ASP A 52 -22.83 -15.47 10.34
CA ASP A 52 -21.49 -14.93 10.07
C ASP A 52 -21.32 -14.53 8.61
N GLY A 53 -21.52 -13.25 8.25
CA GLY A 53 -21.66 -12.74 6.87
C GLY A 53 -21.16 -13.70 5.79
N VAL A 54 -21.97 -14.71 5.43
CA VAL A 54 -21.48 -15.82 4.62
C VAL A 54 -21.58 -15.35 3.19
N LEU A 55 -20.43 -15.28 2.53
CA LEU A 55 -20.34 -15.17 1.08
C LEU A 55 -20.97 -16.42 0.45
N HIS A 56 -22.31 -16.46 0.34
CA HIS A 56 -23.03 -17.50 -0.36
C HIS A 56 -22.98 -17.23 -1.86
N LEU A 57 -21.80 -17.33 -2.46
CA LEU A 57 -21.68 -17.52 -3.91
C LEU A 57 -22.20 -18.93 -4.24
N ARG A 58 -23.52 -19.13 -4.20
CA ARG A 58 -24.17 -20.35 -4.68
C ARG A 58 -24.02 -20.36 -6.21
N CYS A 59 -22.95 -20.99 -6.68
CA CYS A 59 -22.81 -21.35 -8.08
C CYS A 59 -23.60 -22.66 -8.29
N GLY A 60 -24.92 -22.53 -8.38
CA GLY A 60 -25.83 -23.66 -8.55
C GLY A 60 -26.93 -23.29 -9.54
N ASP A 61 -27.11 -24.15 -10.53
CA ASP A 61 -27.91 -23.92 -11.73
C ASP A 61 -29.29 -23.31 -11.42
N ALA A 62 -29.60 -22.22 -12.13
CA ALA A 62 -30.90 -21.50 -12.19
C ALA A 62 -31.35 -20.58 -11.03
N GLN A 63 -30.67 -20.52 -9.87
CA GLN A 63 -30.99 -19.52 -8.83
C GLN A 63 -29.87 -18.47 -8.75
N GLY A 64 -30.19 -17.22 -9.08
CA GLY A 64 -29.23 -16.12 -9.24
C GLY A 64 -28.19 -15.98 -8.11
N MET A 65 -27.02 -15.45 -8.46
CA MET A 65 -25.95 -15.19 -7.50
C MET A 65 -26.31 -13.99 -6.64
N SER A 66 -26.09 -14.07 -5.33
CA SER A 66 -26.24 -12.92 -4.43
C SER A 66 -25.10 -12.83 -3.43
N LEU A 67 -24.81 -11.60 -2.99
CA LEU A 67 -23.81 -11.28 -1.98
C LEU A 67 -24.47 -10.48 -0.87
N SER A 68 -24.61 -11.07 0.31
CA SER A 68 -25.21 -10.43 1.49
C SER A 68 -24.16 -10.19 2.56
N PHE A 69 -24.10 -8.98 3.11
CA PHE A 69 -23.18 -8.63 4.19
C PHE A 69 -23.78 -7.58 5.12
N PRO A 70 -23.55 -7.70 6.43
CA PRO A 70 -23.99 -6.71 7.39
C PRO A 70 -23.11 -5.46 7.35
N ILE A 71 -23.70 -4.30 7.62
CA ILE A 71 -23.02 -3.02 7.81
C ILE A 71 -23.42 -2.40 9.15
N CYS A 72 -22.44 -1.87 9.88
CA CYS A 72 -22.67 -1.14 11.12
C CYS A 72 -22.49 0.37 10.90
N TRP A 73 -23.28 1.18 11.62
CA TRP A 73 -23.03 2.62 11.68
C TRP A 73 -23.48 3.21 13.02
N SER A 74 -22.79 4.28 13.41
CA SER A 74 -23.20 5.12 14.54
C SER A 74 -24.14 6.21 14.02
N CYS A 75 -25.28 6.37 14.67
CA CYS A 75 -26.15 7.53 14.44
C CYS A 75 -25.72 8.63 15.42
N PRO A 76 -25.33 9.83 14.97
CA PRO A 76 -25.08 10.94 15.89
C PRO A 76 -26.32 11.17 16.76
N ALA A 77 -26.15 11.26 18.08
CA ALA A 77 -27.25 11.48 19.02
C ALA A 77 -28.05 12.75 18.72
N GLU A 78 -27.44 13.72 18.03
CA GLU A 78 -28.03 15.01 17.69
C GLU A 78 -28.80 15.00 16.35
N ALA A 79 -28.64 13.95 15.52
CA ALA A 79 -29.30 13.83 14.22
C ALA A 79 -30.73 13.25 14.29
N THR A 80 -31.23 12.91 15.49
CA THR A 80 -32.65 12.58 15.69
C THR A 80 -33.48 13.85 15.75
N ASP A 81 -33.49 14.60 14.65
CA ASP A 81 -34.41 15.70 14.50
C ASP A 81 -35.84 15.14 14.38
N ARG A 82 -36.84 15.92 14.79
CA ARG A 82 -38.23 15.49 15.04
C ARG A 82 -38.96 14.89 13.82
N SER A 83 -38.34 14.90 12.64
CA SER A 83 -38.90 14.39 11.39
C SER A 83 -38.87 12.86 11.27
N GLY A 84 -38.17 12.13 12.14
CA GLY A 84 -38.23 10.66 12.20
C GLY A 84 -37.68 9.92 10.98
N GLY A 85 -37.15 10.63 9.98
CA GLY A 85 -36.56 10.05 8.78
C GLY A 85 -35.19 9.44 9.11
N SER A 86 -35.04 8.13 8.87
CA SER A 86 -33.74 7.49 9.01
C SER A 86 -32.95 7.63 7.70
N TYR A 87 -31.80 8.29 7.73
CA TYR A 87 -30.92 8.30 6.57
C TYR A 87 -30.32 6.90 6.36
N PRO A 88 -30.16 6.45 5.10
CA PRO A 88 -29.48 5.20 4.82
C PRO A 88 -28.04 5.25 5.37
N PRO A 89 -27.45 4.11 5.73
CA PRO A 89 -26.09 4.06 6.24
C PRO A 89 -25.10 4.66 5.22
N PRO A 90 -24.08 5.42 5.65
CA PRO A 90 -23.08 6.00 4.74
C PRO A 90 -22.41 4.98 3.82
N ALA A 91 -22.13 3.77 4.34
CA ALA A 91 -21.59 2.67 3.53
C ALA A 91 -22.52 2.26 2.37
N PHE A 92 -23.82 2.20 2.61
CA PHE A 92 -24.81 1.89 1.57
C PHE A 92 -24.85 2.98 0.48
N VAL A 93 -24.82 4.25 0.89
CA VAL A 93 -24.78 5.39 -0.05
C VAL A 93 -23.51 5.35 -0.91
N ARG A 94 -22.36 5.04 -0.31
CA ARG A 94 -21.10 4.86 -1.06
C ARG A 94 -21.20 3.74 -2.10
N ILE A 95 -21.78 2.59 -1.73
CA ILE A 95 -22.02 1.48 -2.67
C ILE A 95 -22.92 1.93 -3.83
N LEU A 96 -24.00 2.65 -3.55
CA LEU A 96 -24.89 3.17 -4.60
C LEU A 96 -24.17 4.15 -5.54
N CYS A 97 -23.41 5.11 -5.01
CA CYS A 97 -22.65 6.02 -5.88
C CYS A 97 -21.56 5.26 -6.67
N ALA A 98 -20.90 4.26 -6.09
CA ALA A 98 -19.93 3.42 -6.80
C ALA A 98 -20.58 2.59 -7.90
N LEU A 99 -21.77 2.01 -7.67
CA LEU A 99 -22.54 1.30 -8.70
C LEU A 99 -22.93 2.23 -9.84
N ARG A 100 -23.44 3.43 -9.53
CA ARG A 100 -23.79 4.44 -10.55
C ARG A 100 -22.57 4.80 -11.41
N ARG A 101 -21.41 5.07 -10.79
CA ARG A 101 -20.15 5.39 -11.48
C ARG A 101 -19.61 4.22 -12.29
N GLY A 102 -19.66 3.02 -11.73
CA GLY A 102 -19.17 1.79 -12.34
C GLY A 102 -20.13 1.14 -13.34
N LYS A 103 -21.24 1.81 -13.73
CA LYS A 103 -22.29 1.23 -14.59
C LYS A 103 -22.80 -0.12 -14.06
N ASN A 104 -23.18 -0.13 -12.80
CA ASN A 104 -23.62 -1.28 -12.01
C ASN A 104 -22.55 -2.36 -11.79
N ARG A 105 -21.27 -2.04 -12.00
CA ARG A 105 -20.17 -2.98 -11.75
C ARG A 105 -19.45 -2.64 -10.46
N LEU A 106 -19.00 -3.68 -9.76
CA LEU A 106 -18.07 -3.60 -8.65
C LEU A 106 -16.95 -4.62 -8.86
N VAL A 107 -15.86 -4.46 -8.13
CA VAL A 107 -14.81 -5.48 -8.06
C VAL A 107 -14.94 -6.20 -6.72
N LEU A 108 -15.15 -7.51 -6.77
CA LEU A 108 -15.04 -8.38 -5.60
C LEU A 108 -13.62 -8.96 -5.56
N ARG A 109 -12.90 -8.70 -4.47
CA ARG A 109 -11.55 -9.23 -4.23
C ARG A 109 -11.60 -10.23 -3.09
N GLU A 110 -11.12 -11.45 -3.33
CA GLU A 110 -11.00 -12.53 -2.35
C GLU A 110 -9.51 -12.90 -2.23
N TRP A 111 -8.95 -12.84 -1.02
CA TRP A 111 -7.56 -13.25 -0.79
C TRP A 111 -7.51 -14.74 -0.46
N MET A 112 -6.67 -15.47 -1.18
CA MET A 112 -6.51 -16.91 -1.02
C MET A 112 -5.35 -17.24 -0.07
N ARG A 113 -5.45 -18.39 0.62
CA ARG A 113 -4.40 -18.87 1.51
C ARG A 113 -3.12 -19.16 0.72
N GLY A 114 -1.98 -18.72 1.25
CA GLY A 114 -0.65 -19.13 0.77
C GLY A 114 0.13 -18.07 -0.01
N ALA A 115 -0.41 -16.87 -0.14
CA ALA A 115 0.21 -15.78 -0.90
C ALA A 115 1.16 -14.90 -0.06
N CYS A 116 1.88 -15.42 0.91
CA CYS A 116 2.70 -14.53 1.74
C CYS A 116 4.08 -15.09 2.03
N TRP A 117 5.08 -14.27 1.73
CA TRP A 117 6.44 -14.55 2.14
C TRP A 117 7.10 -13.30 2.75
N TRP A 118 6.73 -12.07 2.40
CA TRP A 118 7.41 -10.88 2.94
C TRP A 118 6.53 -9.67 3.28
N ASN A 119 5.40 -9.91 3.94
CA ASN A 119 4.64 -8.80 4.52
C ASN A 119 5.31 -8.33 5.83
N LEU A 120 5.87 -7.11 5.83
CA LEU A 120 6.51 -6.50 7.01
C LEU A 120 5.57 -6.46 8.23
N ASN A 121 4.26 -6.33 8.00
CA ASN A 121 3.25 -6.32 9.04
C ASN A 121 3.08 -7.71 9.70
N THR A 122 3.39 -8.81 9.01
CA THR A 122 3.29 -10.18 9.58
C THR A 122 4.54 -10.62 10.34
N ASN A 123 5.72 -10.12 9.96
CA ASN A 123 6.99 -10.66 10.44
C ASN A 123 7.39 -10.16 11.83
N ARG A 124 6.86 -9.02 12.29
CA ARG A 124 7.22 -8.44 13.60
C ARG A 124 6.57 -9.16 14.79
N ASP A 125 5.34 -9.61 14.66
CA ASP A 125 4.63 -10.35 15.73
C ASP A 125 5.40 -11.62 16.14
N TYR A 126 6.13 -12.23 15.20
CA TYR A 126 7.03 -13.35 15.48
C TYR A 126 8.28 -12.94 16.27
N VAL A 127 8.83 -11.76 16.01
CA VAL A 127 10.05 -11.27 16.67
C VAL A 127 9.83 -11.02 18.16
N GLU A 128 8.66 -10.49 18.55
CA GLU A 128 8.36 -10.25 19.96
C GLU A 128 7.99 -11.54 20.73
N SER A 129 7.46 -12.55 20.04
CA SER A 129 7.07 -13.83 20.63
C SER A 129 8.24 -14.82 20.81
N GLU A 130 9.31 -14.74 20.01
CA GLU A 130 10.44 -15.71 20.08
C GLU A 130 11.40 -15.49 21.26
N CYS A 131 11.26 -14.40 22.04
CA CYS A 131 12.00 -14.22 23.30
C CYS A 131 11.62 -15.27 24.38
N THR A 132 10.65 -16.14 24.12
CA THR A 132 10.29 -17.29 24.96
C THR A 132 10.21 -18.60 24.17
N GLY A 133 11.36 -19.11 23.73
CA GLY A 133 11.53 -20.53 23.35
C GLY A 133 11.22 -20.91 21.89
N PRO A 134 11.66 -22.12 21.44
CA PRO A 134 11.66 -22.49 20.03
C PRO A 134 10.26 -22.93 19.56
N VAL A 135 9.61 -22.12 18.72
CA VAL A 135 8.38 -22.52 18.03
C VAL A 135 8.76 -23.11 16.66
N ILE A 136 8.60 -24.42 16.56
CA ILE A 136 8.67 -25.15 15.29
C ILE A 136 7.49 -24.67 14.42
N LEU A 137 7.78 -24.17 13.21
CA LEU A 137 6.79 -23.93 12.15
C LEU A 137 6.29 -25.27 11.60
N ARG A 138 5.60 -26.01 12.46
CA ARG A 138 4.59 -27.03 12.21
C ARG A 138 3.85 -27.22 13.52
N GLY A 139 2.81 -26.42 13.70
CA GLY A 139 1.72 -26.61 14.66
C GLY A 139 2.10 -27.00 16.09
N SER A 140 2.26 -26.01 16.97
CA SER A 140 1.84 -26.07 18.39
C SER A 140 2.00 -24.70 19.03
N TYR A 141 0.89 -24.08 19.46
CA TYR A 141 0.89 -22.80 20.16
C TYR A 141 0.82 -23.01 21.68
N HIS A 142 1.70 -22.36 22.43
CA HIS A 142 1.59 -22.22 23.90
C HIS A 142 0.76 -20.98 24.28
N ARG A 143 0.00 -21.12 25.38
CA ARG A 143 -0.90 -20.12 25.95
C ARG A 143 -0.13 -18.94 26.55
N VAL A 144 -0.45 -17.72 26.14
CA VAL A 144 -0.15 -16.50 26.89
C VAL A 144 -1.46 -15.96 27.45
N HIS A 145 -1.57 -15.89 28.78
CA HIS A 145 -2.73 -15.32 29.47
C HIS A 145 -2.69 -13.78 29.42
N ASP A 146 -3.87 -13.17 29.29
CA ASP A 146 -4.21 -11.75 29.45
C ASP A 146 -3.96 -10.81 28.25
N ALA A 147 -4.93 -10.80 27.32
CA ALA A 147 -5.24 -9.68 26.42
C ALA A 147 -6.77 -9.64 26.18
N SER A 148 -7.32 -8.45 25.94
CA SER A 148 -8.76 -8.14 25.84
C SER A 148 -9.55 -9.03 24.87
N ASP A 149 -10.87 -9.17 25.12
CA ASP A 149 -11.81 -10.09 24.45
C ASP A 149 -11.81 -10.12 22.91
N ALA A 150 -11.28 -9.10 22.22
CA ALA A 150 -11.12 -9.11 20.76
C ALA A 150 -9.96 -10.01 20.27
N ASP A 151 -8.88 -10.18 21.05
CA ASP A 151 -7.72 -11.00 20.66
C ASP A 151 -7.88 -12.48 21.03
N THR A 152 -8.85 -12.81 21.88
CA THR A 152 -9.04 -14.18 22.40
C THR A 152 -9.56 -15.14 21.33
N ILE A 153 -10.29 -14.64 20.32
CA ILE A 153 -10.97 -15.47 19.31
C ILE A 153 -10.06 -15.82 18.12
N CYS A 154 -9.09 -14.97 17.80
CA CYS A 154 -8.10 -15.24 16.74
C CYS A 154 -7.08 -16.36 17.10
N ARG A 155 -7.03 -16.79 18.37
CA ARG A 155 -6.06 -17.79 18.88
C ARG A 155 -6.24 -19.21 18.32
N GLY A 156 -7.32 -19.49 17.60
CA GLY A 156 -7.57 -20.79 16.95
C GLY A 156 -7.23 -20.86 15.46
N LYS A 157 -6.94 -19.72 14.81
CA LYS A 157 -6.73 -19.68 13.35
C LYS A 157 -5.31 -20.08 12.99
N SER A 158 -5.14 -20.86 11.92
CA SER A 158 -3.81 -21.26 11.44
C SER A 158 -2.96 -20.04 11.04
N ALA A 159 -1.64 -20.12 11.16
CA ALA A 159 -0.72 -19.04 10.76
C ALA A 159 -0.95 -18.55 9.31
N ALA A 160 -1.33 -19.45 8.40
CA ALA A 160 -1.66 -19.11 7.02
C ALA A 160 -2.90 -18.18 6.90
N VAL A 161 -3.91 -18.38 7.76
CA VAL A 161 -5.11 -17.54 7.79
C VAL A 161 -4.77 -16.15 8.32
N GLN A 162 -3.99 -16.08 9.41
CA GLN A 162 -3.55 -14.80 9.98
C GLN A 162 -2.71 -13.99 8.99
N SER A 163 -1.79 -14.65 8.29
CA SER A 163 -0.98 -14.02 7.24
C SER A 163 -1.85 -13.49 6.08
N THR A 164 -2.81 -14.27 5.61
CA THR A 164 -3.75 -13.85 4.54
C THR A 164 -4.59 -12.65 4.99
N LEU A 165 -5.06 -12.66 6.25
CA LEU A 165 -5.82 -11.55 6.81
C LEU A 165 -4.97 -10.28 6.96
N SER A 166 -3.72 -10.41 7.39
CA SER A 166 -2.79 -9.28 7.49
C SER A 166 -2.53 -8.63 6.14
N MET A 167 -2.33 -9.42 5.08
CA MET A 167 -2.22 -8.88 3.71
C MET A 167 -3.48 -8.14 3.28
N ALA A 168 -4.65 -8.73 3.48
CA ALA A 168 -5.91 -8.11 3.10
C ALA A 168 -6.14 -6.78 3.86
N ARG A 169 -5.78 -6.74 5.15
CA ARG A 169 -5.81 -5.52 5.97
C ARG A 169 -4.83 -4.47 5.45
N ALA A 170 -3.59 -4.86 5.17
CA ALA A 170 -2.57 -3.96 4.66
C ALA A 170 -3.00 -3.33 3.32
N GLU A 171 -3.54 -4.15 2.43
CA GLU A 171 -4.05 -3.69 1.15
C GLU A 171 -5.23 -2.72 1.26
N VAL A 172 -6.24 -3.10 2.06
CA VAL A 172 -7.42 -2.25 2.28
C VAL A 172 -7.01 -0.90 2.87
N ALA A 173 -6.10 -0.91 3.84
CA ALA A 173 -5.57 0.31 4.43
C ALA A 173 -4.73 1.12 3.45
N GLY A 174 -3.91 0.47 2.63
CA GLY A 174 -3.15 1.10 1.55
C GLY A 174 -4.06 1.84 0.56
N TYR A 175 -5.12 1.18 0.06
CA TYR A 175 -6.12 1.82 -0.80
C TYR A 175 -6.78 3.04 -0.12
N ARG A 176 -7.19 2.92 1.15
CA ARG A 176 -7.84 4.01 1.89
C ARG A 176 -6.92 5.22 2.10
N LEU A 177 -5.68 4.97 2.52
CA LEU A 177 -4.71 6.02 2.81
C LEU A 177 -4.16 6.67 1.53
N ALA A 178 -3.89 5.88 0.49
CA ALA A 178 -3.47 6.40 -0.81
C ALA A 178 -4.54 7.30 -1.42
N ARG A 179 -5.81 6.88 -1.35
CA ARG A 179 -6.91 7.71 -1.81
C ARG A 179 -7.04 9.00 -1.01
N LEU A 180 -6.94 8.93 0.32
CA LEU A 180 -6.98 10.14 1.16
C LEU A 180 -5.87 11.13 0.78
N ALA A 181 -4.65 10.61 0.54
CA ALA A 181 -3.51 11.43 0.15
C ALA A 181 -3.66 12.05 -1.25
N LEU A 182 -4.13 11.27 -2.22
CA LEU A 182 -4.34 11.76 -3.59
C LEU A 182 -5.55 12.70 -3.68
N ASP A 183 -6.64 12.42 -2.96
CA ASP A 183 -7.78 13.34 -2.88
C ASP A 183 -7.39 14.66 -2.22
N TYR A 184 -6.48 14.64 -1.23
CA TYR A 184 -5.88 15.85 -0.68
C TYR A 184 -5.08 16.62 -1.73
N ASP A 185 -4.16 15.96 -2.44
CA ASP A 185 -3.34 16.58 -3.51
C ASP A 185 -4.23 17.23 -4.60
N HIS A 186 -5.34 16.58 -4.97
CA HIS A 186 -6.27 17.10 -5.98
C HIS A 186 -7.23 18.18 -5.46
N GLY A 187 -7.61 18.13 -4.18
CA GLY A 187 -8.42 19.15 -3.51
C GLY A 187 -7.62 20.37 -3.08
N PHE A 188 -6.29 20.21 -3.00
CA PHE A 188 -5.36 21.30 -2.78
C PHE A 188 -5.32 22.16 -4.05
N LYS A 189 -6.11 23.24 -4.06
CA LYS A 189 -5.71 24.40 -4.85
C LYS A 189 -4.36 24.83 -4.24
N PRO A 190 -3.22 24.69 -4.92
CA PRO A 190 -1.96 25.22 -4.41
C PRO A 190 -2.26 26.67 -4.06
N PHE A 191 -2.03 27.03 -2.80
CA PHE A 191 -2.45 28.28 -2.19
C PHE A 191 -2.51 29.39 -3.23
N SER A 192 -3.72 29.74 -3.69
CA SER A 192 -3.93 31.04 -4.28
C SER A 192 -3.80 31.98 -3.10
N VAL A 193 -2.56 32.35 -2.76
CA VAL A 193 -2.29 33.57 -2.01
C VAL A 193 -2.78 34.66 -2.95
N SER A 194 -4.08 34.91 -2.92
CA SER A 194 -4.61 36.20 -3.31
C SER A 194 -3.95 37.16 -2.34
N TYR A 195 -2.82 37.73 -2.74
CA TYR A 195 -2.38 39.00 -2.23
C TYR A 195 -3.55 39.94 -2.51
N SER A 196 -4.47 40.08 -1.54
CA SER A 196 -5.32 41.24 -1.46
C SER A 196 -4.37 42.39 -1.16
N GLY A 197 -3.75 42.91 -2.23
CA GLY A 197 -2.89 44.07 -2.19
C GLY A 197 -3.75 45.23 -1.76
N GLU A 198 -3.74 45.52 -0.46
CA GLU A 198 -4.18 46.77 0.15
C GLU A 198 -3.83 46.72 1.64
N ASN A 199 -2.54 46.59 1.95
CA ASN A 199 -1.95 47.13 3.18
C ASN A 199 -0.43 47.15 3.02
N SER A 200 0.06 48.26 2.50
CA SER A 200 1.48 48.60 2.47
C SER A 200 1.98 48.83 3.91
N VAL A 201 2.41 47.76 4.58
CA VAL A 201 3.28 47.88 5.74
C VAL A 201 4.69 48.01 5.22
N SER A 202 5.23 49.23 5.27
CA SER A 202 6.63 49.52 4.99
C SER A 202 7.50 48.88 6.08
N VAL A 203 7.90 47.63 5.89
CA VAL A 203 8.95 47.00 6.68
C VAL A 203 10.29 47.56 6.19
N ALA A 204 10.84 48.45 6.99
CA ALA A 204 12.14 49.04 6.76
C ALA A 204 13.25 48.02 7.08
N ASN A 205 14.12 47.78 6.07
CA ASN A 205 15.49 47.29 6.18
C ASN A 205 15.75 46.07 7.07
N GLY A 206 15.50 44.88 6.51
CA GLY A 206 16.12 43.62 6.92
C GLY A 206 15.97 42.58 5.81
N ASP A 207 17.09 42.17 5.21
CA ASP A 207 17.27 41.04 4.29
C ASP A 207 16.40 40.94 3.02
N LYS A 208 16.75 41.76 2.01
CA LYS A 208 16.29 41.57 0.62
C LYS A 208 16.67 40.21 0.01
N HIS A 209 17.70 39.54 0.53
CA HIS A 209 18.20 38.28 -0.04
C HIS A 209 17.24 37.11 0.14
N GLN A 210 16.52 37.02 1.26
CA GLN A 210 15.58 35.92 1.50
C GLN A 210 14.31 36.03 0.64
N SER A 211 13.91 37.26 0.27
CA SER A 211 12.75 37.50 -0.59
C SER A 211 12.98 37.05 -2.05
N GLU A 212 14.19 37.25 -2.59
CA GLU A 212 14.55 36.81 -3.94
C GLU A 212 14.69 35.29 -4.04
N GLU A 213 15.28 34.63 -3.05
CA GLU A 213 15.34 33.16 -2.99
C GLU A 213 13.95 32.53 -2.87
N HIS A 214 13.06 33.16 -2.10
CA HIS A 214 11.66 32.74 -1.97
C HIS A 214 10.88 32.89 -3.29
N HIS A 215 11.04 34.01 -4.01
CA HIS A 215 10.43 34.18 -5.34
C HIS A 215 10.94 33.15 -6.35
N GLN A 216 12.25 32.91 -6.41
CA GLN A 216 12.82 31.90 -7.31
C GLN A 216 12.37 30.47 -6.95
N MET A 217 12.17 30.17 -5.66
CA MET A 217 11.63 28.89 -5.23
C MET A 217 10.16 28.72 -5.64
N MET A 218 9.34 29.76 -5.46
CA MET A 218 7.93 29.75 -5.86
C MET A 218 7.77 29.66 -7.38
N ASP A 219 8.64 30.30 -8.17
CA ASP A 219 8.64 30.17 -9.63
C ASP A 219 9.00 28.74 -10.07
N LYS A 220 9.94 28.08 -9.40
CA LYS A 220 10.27 26.66 -9.66
C LYS A 220 9.16 25.69 -9.25
N LEU A 221 8.43 26.00 -8.18
CA LEU A 221 7.25 25.22 -7.77
C LEU A 221 6.11 25.39 -8.78
N SER A 222 5.88 26.62 -9.23
CA SER A 222 4.92 26.94 -10.30
C SER A 222 5.28 26.23 -11.60
N GLU A 223 6.56 26.15 -11.97
CA GLU A 223 7.03 25.40 -13.14
C GLU A 223 6.74 23.90 -12.98
N TYR A 224 6.94 23.33 -11.78
CA TYR A 224 6.62 21.92 -11.51
C TYR A 224 5.11 21.62 -11.54
N ASP A 225 4.29 22.51 -10.99
CA ASP A 225 2.82 22.43 -11.06
C ASP A 225 2.32 22.61 -12.50
N SER A 226 2.96 23.48 -13.29
CA SER A 226 2.61 23.70 -14.70
C SER A 226 2.93 22.51 -15.62
N LEU A 227 3.85 21.64 -15.20
CA LEU A 227 4.21 20.40 -15.90
C LEU A 227 3.28 19.23 -15.57
N ARG A 228 2.46 19.33 -14.50
CA ARG A 228 1.37 18.39 -14.32
C ARG A 228 0.23 18.82 -15.24
N PRO A 229 -0.24 17.95 -16.15
CA PRO A 229 -1.52 18.19 -16.80
C PRO A 229 -2.54 18.40 -15.68
N ASN A 230 -3.22 19.55 -15.66
CA ASN A 230 -4.25 19.95 -14.68
C ASN A 230 -5.41 18.93 -14.52
N HIS A 231 -5.32 17.75 -15.12
CA HIS A 231 -6.37 16.78 -15.36
C HIS A 231 -5.99 15.31 -15.08
N ALA A 232 -4.73 14.98 -14.79
CA ALA A 232 -4.34 13.59 -14.53
C ALA A 232 -4.66 13.19 -13.07
N ARG A 233 -5.93 12.89 -12.79
CA ARG A 233 -6.34 12.35 -11.49
C ARG A 233 -5.97 10.88 -11.40
N ILE A 234 -5.11 10.51 -10.44
CA ILE A 234 -4.77 9.11 -10.23
C ILE A 234 -5.93 8.42 -9.55
N TYR A 235 -6.43 7.37 -10.19
CA TYR A 235 -7.51 6.58 -9.66
C TYR A 235 -6.99 5.51 -8.70
N VAL A 236 -7.41 5.61 -7.43
CA VAL A 236 -7.26 4.55 -6.43
C VAL A 236 -8.66 3.99 -6.13
N PRO A 237 -8.90 2.69 -6.35
CA PRO A 237 -10.19 2.07 -6.06
C PRO A 237 -10.68 2.37 -4.63
N GLU A 238 -11.95 2.74 -4.50
CA GLU A 238 -12.59 2.87 -3.20
C GLU A 238 -12.78 1.49 -2.59
N VAL A 239 -12.34 1.29 -1.35
CA VAL A 239 -12.80 0.14 -0.57
C VAL A 239 -14.18 0.47 0.02
N LEU A 240 -15.22 -0.07 -0.60
CA LEU A 240 -16.61 0.17 -0.22
C LEU A 240 -17.01 -0.63 1.02
N PHE A 241 -16.48 -1.85 1.12
CA PHE A 241 -16.69 -2.76 2.21
C PHE A 241 -15.51 -3.73 2.32
N PHE A 242 -15.08 -4.02 3.54
CA PHE A 242 -14.13 -5.08 3.84
C PHE A 242 -14.73 -6.00 4.90
N SER A 243 -14.68 -7.32 4.66
CA SER A 243 -15.30 -8.32 5.52
C SER A 243 -14.83 -8.27 6.98
N HIS A 244 -13.67 -7.66 7.23
CA HIS A 244 -13.04 -7.57 8.55
C HIS A 244 -13.02 -6.18 9.18
N ASP A 245 -13.77 -5.22 8.64
CA ASP A 245 -13.97 -3.93 9.33
C ASP A 245 -14.88 -4.10 10.57
N ASP A 246 -15.96 -4.86 10.42
CA ASP A 246 -17.03 -4.97 11.43
C ASP A 246 -17.27 -6.41 11.91
N PHE A 247 -16.73 -7.43 11.21
CA PHE A 247 -17.04 -8.85 11.43
C PHE A 247 -15.79 -9.72 11.28
N GLU A 248 -15.78 -10.92 11.84
CA GLU A 248 -14.69 -11.87 11.61
C GLU A 248 -15.14 -12.98 10.67
N CYS A 249 -14.73 -12.94 9.41
CA CYS A 249 -14.89 -14.06 8.48
C CYS A 249 -13.64 -14.94 8.45
N ASP A 250 -13.77 -16.20 8.05
CA ASP A 250 -12.61 -17.10 7.83
C ASP A 250 -11.80 -16.74 6.59
N THR A 251 -12.44 -16.13 5.59
CA THR A 251 -11.81 -15.73 4.34
C THR A 251 -11.98 -14.22 4.16
N PRO A 252 -10.88 -13.45 4.12
CA PRO A 252 -10.96 -12.02 3.88
C PRO A 252 -11.38 -11.73 2.42
N TRP A 253 -12.32 -10.81 2.27
CA TRP A 253 -12.77 -10.30 0.98
C TRP A 253 -13.20 -8.83 1.08
N ALA A 254 -13.12 -8.11 -0.04
CA ALA A 254 -13.46 -6.70 -0.13
C ALA A 254 -14.26 -6.40 -1.39
N LEU A 255 -15.15 -5.42 -1.30
CA LEU A 255 -15.80 -4.79 -2.44
C LEU A 255 -15.09 -3.48 -2.74
N LEU A 256 -14.60 -3.37 -3.97
CA LEU A 256 -13.95 -2.17 -4.47
C LEU A 256 -14.80 -1.50 -5.57
N SER A 257 -14.71 -0.18 -5.67
CA SER A 257 -15.35 0.56 -6.76
C SER A 257 -14.70 0.19 -8.10
N TYR A 258 -15.55 -0.13 -9.07
CA TYR A 258 -15.10 -0.40 -10.44
C TYR A 258 -14.84 0.91 -11.19
N PHE A 259 -13.76 0.93 -11.96
CA PHE A 259 -13.44 2.02 -12.88
C PHE A 259 -13.21 1.45 -14.27
N GLU A 260 -13.94 1.99 -15.25
CA GLU A 260 -13.76 1.67 -16.66
C GLU A 260 -13.11 2.87 -17.34
N ASN A 261 -11.88 2.67 -17.80
CA ASN A 261 -11.26 3.62 -18.69
C ASN A 261 -11.99 3.54 -20.05
N LYS A 262 -12.45 4.68 -20.58
CA LYS A 262 -13.54 4.81 -21.57
C LYS A 262 -13.30 4.23 -22.99
N VAL A 263 -12.64 3.07 -23.15
CA VAL A 263 -12.29 2.54 -24.50
C VAL A 263 -13.07 1.29 -24.94
N SER A 264 -13.89 0.70 -24.08
CA SER A 264 -14.78 -0.40 -24.47
C SER A 264 -16.10 0.12 -25.07
N ASP A 265 -16.02 0.81 -26.23
CA ASP A 265 -17.18 1.19 -27.05
C ASP A 265 -17.97 -0.04 -27.61
N GLU A 266 -17.48 -1.27 -27.38
CA GLU A 266 -18.08 -2.49 -27.93
C GLU A 266 -19.02 -3.24 -26.99
N ILE A 267 -19.07 -2.91 -25.70
CA ILE A 267 -20.06 -3.53 -24.80
C ILE A 267 -21.26 -2.60 -24.66
N LYS A 268 -22.17 -2.68 -25.65
CA LYS A 268 -23.55 -2.14 -25.55
C LYS A 268 -24.37 -2.93 -24.51
N ILE A 269 -23.92 -2.98 -23.26
CA ILE A 269 -24.82 -3.27 -22.16
C ILE A 269 -25.63 -1.98 -22.00
N LEU A 270 -26.84 -1.97 -22.56
CA LEU A 270 -27.88 -1.02 -22.14
C LEU A 270 -27.85 -0.99 -20.62
N PRO A 271 -27.77 0.20 -19.98
CA PRO A 271 -27.82 0.29 -18.52
C PRO A 271 -29.11 -0.39 -18.08
N GLN A 272 -28.99 -1.65 -17.62
CA GLN A 272 -30.09 -2.30 -16.95
C GLN A 272 -30.39 -1.42 -15.74
N HIS A 273 -31.66 -1.06 -15.57
CA HIS A 273 -32.07 -0.27 -14.42
C HIS A 273 -31.63 -1.02 -13.16
N LEU A 274 -30.72 -0.42 -12.38
CA LEU A 274 -30.34 -0.95 -11.08
C LEU A 274 -31.57 -0.85 -10.17
N GLU A 275 -32.09 -1.99 -9.74
CA GLU A 275 -33.21 -2.03 -8.81
C GLU A 275 -32.69 -1.77 -7.38
N VAL A 276 -33.24 -0.76 -6.71
CA VAL A 276 -32.88 -0.41 -5.33
C VAL A 276 -34.09 -0.67 -4.44
N GLU A 277 -33.94 -1.57 -3.46
CA GLU A 277 -34.97 -1.92 -2.49
C GLU A 277 -34.51 -1.55 -1.08
N ILE A 278 -35.31 -0.79 -0.33
CA ILE A 278 -35.03 -0.44 1.06
C ILE A 278 -36.23 -0.91 1.88
N ASP A 279 -36.03 -1.89 2.76
CA ASP A 279 -37.08 -2.54 3.57
C ASP A 279 -37.56 -1.66 4.75
N ASP A 280 -37.33 -0.35 4.68
CA ASP A 280 -37.75 0.60 5.71
C ASP A 280 -38.92 1.43 5.18
N LYS A 281 -40.13 1.10 5.65
CA LYS A 281 -41.36 1.84 5.36
C LYS A 281 -41.25 3.34 5.73
N SER A 282 -40.30 3.72 6.59
CA SER A 282 -40.05 5.10 6.99
C SER A 282 -39.06 5.85 6.09
N CYS A 283 -38.24 5.14 5.31
CA CYS A 283 -37.31 5.72 4.34
C CYS A 283 -38.00 5.85 2.98
N GLY A 284 -38.95 6.77 2.86
CA GLY A 284 -39.74 6.95 1.63
C GLY A 284 -38.90 7.20 0.37
N ASN A 285 -39.51 6.92 -0.79
CA ASN A 285 -38.92 7.02 -2.14
C ASN A 285 -38.19 8.35 -2.45
N GLN A 286 -38.45 9.43 -1.71
CA GLN A 286 -37.87 10.77 -1.92
C GLN A 286 -36.35 10.81 -1.77
N LEU A 287 -35.74 9.88 -1.01
CA LEU A 287 -34.31 9.92 -0.72
C LEU A 287 -33.45 9.44 -1.90
N ILE A 288 -34.00 8.59 -2.78
CA ILE A 288 -33.29 8.08 -3.96
C ILE A 288 -33.17 9.16 -5.04
N ASP A 289 -34.21 9.98 -5.21
CA ASP A 289 -34.25 11.09 -6.16
C ASP A 289 -33.43 12.29 -5.69
N GLY A 290 -33.33 12.50 -4.36
CA GLY A 290 -32.54 13.58 -3.76
C GLY A 290 -31.05 13.27 -3.56
N LEU A 291 -30.62 12.01 -3.72
CA LEU A 291 -29.20 11.63 -3.79
C LEU A 291 -28.64 12.04 -5.16
N GLN A 292 -28.67 13.34 -5.44
CA GLN A 292 -27.80 13.97 -6.42
C GLN A 292 -26.38 13.77 -5.90
N CYS A 293 -25.66 12.80 -6.47
CA CYS A 293 -24.23 12.62 -6.20
C CYS A 293 -23.42 13.73 -6.93
N ASP A 294 -24.03 14.91 -7.12
CA ASP A 294 -23.67 15.99 -8.06
C ASP A 294 -22.64 16.96 -7.47
N ASP A 295 -22.49 17.01 -6.14
CA ASP A 295 -21.41 17.77 -5.49
C ASP A 295 -20.02 17.10 -5.63
N MET A 296 -19.98 15.87 -6.14
CA MET A 296 -18.75 15.28 -6.60
C MET A 296 -18.54 15.73 -8.04
N HIS A 297 -17.88 16.88 -8.20
CA HIS A 297 -17.57 17.54 -9.48
C HIS A 297 -17.58 16.53 -10.63
N PRO A 298 -18.47 16.67 -11.63
CA PRO A 298 -18.44 15.81 -12.81
C PRO A 298 -17.01 15.81 -13.27
N ILE A 299 -16.38 14.62 -13.30
CA ILE A 299 -15.01 14.42 -13.79
C ILE A 299 -14.97 15.23 -15.07
N MET A 300 -14.28 16.38 -15.01
CA MET A 300 -14.43 17.48 -15.96
C MET A 300 -14.41 16.89 -17.35
N ASN A 301 -15.28 17.37 -18.25
CA ASN A 301 -15.34 17.03 -19.68
C ASN A 301 -13.95 16.66 -20.19
N SER A 302 -13.62 15.37 -20.05
CA SER A 302 -12.24 14.93 -20.18
C SER A 302 -11.98 15.03 -21.66
N THR A 303 -11.12 15.97 -22.02
CA THR A 303 -10.18 15.79 -23.13
C THR A 303 -9.86 14.32 -23.18
N THR A 304 -10.20 13.65 -24.29
CA THR A 304 -10.26 12.20 -24.42
C THR A 304 -8.92 11.60 -24.02
N MET A 305 -8.79 11.22 -22.75
CA MET A 305 -7.63 10.50 -22.26
C MET A 305 -7.68 9.13 -22.90
N LEU A 306 -6.57 8.73 -23.49
CA LEU A 306 -6.45 7.43 -24.15
C LEU A 306 -5.65 6.49 -23.24
N PRO A 307 -6.05 5.23 -23.11
CA PRO A 307 -5.27 4.25 -22.37
C PRO A 307 -3.88 4.15 -23.01
N CYS A 308 -2.86 4.19 -22.17
CA CYS A 308 -1.48 4.07 -22.60
C CYS A 308 -1.01 2.63 -22.40
N TYR A 309 -0.82 1.93 -23.50
CA TYR A 309 -0.27 0.57 -23.47
C TYR A 309 1.25 0.55 -23.66
N HIS A 310 1.94 1.69 -23.63
CA HIS A 310 3.38 1.77 -23.91
C HIS A 310 4.18 0.83 -23.03
N PHE A 311 4.26 1.11 -21.73
CA PHE A 311 5.01 0.26 -20.80
C PHE A 311 4.44 -1.17 -20.76
N PRO A 312 3.11 -1.41 -20.71
CA PRO A 312 2.54 -2.75 -20.86
C PRO A 312 3.02 -3.54 -22.08
N SER A 313 3.17 -2.89 -23.23
CA SER A 313 3.51 -3.55 -24.52
C SER A 313 5.00 -3.55 -24.85
N THR A 314 5.78 -2.61 -24.31
CA THR A 314 7.23 -2.51 -24.51
C THR A 314 8.05 -3.19 -23.42
N MET A 315 7.38 -3.75 -22.41
CA MET A 315 8.03 -4.47 -21.33
C MET A 315 8.90 -5.62 -21.87
N VAL A 316 10.20 -5.55 -21.57
CA VAL A 316 11.17 -6.55 -21.97
C VAL A 316 11.19 -7.69 -20.96
N LYS A 317 11.40 -8.90 -21.47
CA LYS A 317 11.56 -10.09 -20.63
C LYS A 317 12.94 -10.18 -20.01
N ILE A 318 13.94 -9.52 -20.60
CA ILE A 318 15.34 -9.64 -20.19
C ILE A 318 15.99 -8.25 -20.26
N ARG A 319 16.72 -7.86 -19.21
CA ARG A 319 17.50 -6.62 -19.16
C ARG A 319 18.73 -6.77 -18.27
N HIS A 320 19.80 -6.05 -18.57
CA HIS A 320 20.89 -5.79 -17.63
C HIS A 320 20.32 -5.17 -16.34
N GLU A 321 20.63 -5.79 -15.21
CA GLU A 321 20.22 -5.29 -13.90
C GLU A 321 21.23 -4.26 -13.40
N PHE A 322 20.73 -3.26 -12.67
CA PHE A 322 21.55 -2.29 -11.95
C PHE A 322 22.74 -3.00 -11.30
N GLY A 323 23.98 -2.65 -11.67
CA GLY A 323 25.21 -3.24 -11.12
C GLY A 323 25.71 -4.54 -11.75
N PHE A 324 25.12 -5.02 -12.86
CA PHE A 324 25.62 -6.18 -13.63
C PHE A 324 25.48 -6.01 -15.15
N ASP A 325 26.49 -6.49 -15.88
CA ASP A 325 26.52 -6.53 -17.35
C ASP A 325 25.87 -7.79 -17.96
N GLU A 326 25.08 -8.55 -17.18
CA GLU A 326 24.37 -9.74 -17.69
C GLU A 326 22.84 -9.56 -17.82
N PRO A 327 22.24 -10.06 -18.91
CA PRO A 327 20.82 -9.88 -19.20
C PRO A 327 19.97 -10.82 -18.30
N HIS A 328 19.18 -10.24 -17.38
CA HIS A 328 18.38 -11.00 -16.41
C HIS A 328 16.93 -11.18 -16.84
N PRO A 329 16.41 -12.43 -16.92
CA PRO A 329 15.02 -12.66 -17.24
C PRO A 329 14.12 -12.28 -16.06
N ARG A 330 13.22 -11.31 -16.26
CA ARG A 330 12.05 -11.05 -15.40
C ARG A 330 10.91 -10.56 -16.29
N HIS A 331 9.73 -11.11 -16.12
CA HIS A 331 8.55 -10.55 -16.78
C HIS A 331 8.31 -9.15 -16.22
N GLY A 332 8.05 -8.22 -17.12
CA GLY A 332 7.62 -6.89 -16.79
C GLY A 332 8.71 -5.83 -16.53
N ARG A 333 9.87 -5.92 -17.19
CA ARG A 333 10.92 -4.89 -17.07
C ARG A 333 10.73 -3.77 -18.10
N VAL A 334 11.02 -2.54 -17.72
CA VAL A 334 11.13 -1.39 -18.64
C VAL A 334 12.49 -1.44 -19.34
N ARG A 335 12.56 -1.04 -20.62
CA ARG A 335 13.81 -0.98 -21.38
C ARG A 335 14.80 0.00 -20.74
N ALA A 336 16.10 -0.28 -20.80
CA ALA A 336 17.12 0.49 -20.07
C ALA A 336 17.13 2.00 -20.42
N ASP A 337 16.83 2.32 -21.68
CA ASP A 337 16.69 3.67 -22.23
C ASP A 337 15.42 4.40 -21.75
N GLU A 338 14.41 3.68 -21.26
CA GLU A 338 13.12 4.24 -20.80
C GLU A 338 12.96 4.17 -19.27
N CYS A 339 13.89 3.55 -18.55
CA CYS A 339 13.76 3.29 -17.11
C CYS A 339 13.69 4.55 -16.27
N LEU A 340 14.53 5.54 -16.62
CA LEU A 340 14.57 6.80 -15.89
C LEU A 340 13.26 7.57 -16.08
N ASP A 341 12.77 7.70 -17.31
CA ASP A 341 11.51 8.37 -17.61
C ASP A 341 10.33 7.72 -16.89
N TYR A 342 10.28 6.38 -16.92
CA TYR A 342 9.28 5.62 -16.18
C TYR A 342 9.38 5.84 -14.66
N ALA A 343 10.58 5.81 -14.09
CA ALA A 343 10.77 6.02 -12.65
C ALA A 343 10.43 7.45 -12.22
N MET A 344 10.79 8.45 -13.04
CA MET A 344 10.46 9.85 -12.81
C MET A 344 8.94 10.10 -12.92
N MET A 345 8.26 9.41 -13.84
CA MET A 345 6.80 9.43 -13.92
C MET A 345 6.17 8.87 -12.64
N ILE A 346 6.62 7.71 -12.13
CA ILE A 346 6.13 7.18 -10.84
C ILE A 346 6.43 8.13 -9.69
N LEU A 347 7.64 8.69 -9.66
CA LEU A 347 8.05 9.62 -8.62
C LEU A 347 7.11 10.83 -8.57
N ARG A 348 6.86 11.44 -9.73
CA ARG A 348 6.01 12.63 -9.91
C ARG A 348 4.54 12.32 -9.65
N ASP A 349 4.02 11.23 -10.21
CA ASP A 349 2.59 10.93 -10.22
C ASP A 349 2.17 10.29 -8.90
N VAL A 350 2.93 9.32 -8.39
CA VAL A 350 2.48 8.50 -7.25
C VAL A 350 3.19 8.88 -5.96
N ILE A 351 4.52 8.83 -5.95
CA ILE A 351 5.30 8.92 -4.71
C ILE A 351 5.18 10.31 -4.08
N MET A 352 5.44 11.36 -4.86
CA MET A 352 5.43 12.73 -4.35
C MET A 352 4.05 13.13 -3.80
N PRO A 353 2.92 12.92 -4.49
CA PRO A 353 1.59 13.22 -3.92
C PRO A 353 1.28 12.46 -2.65
N VAL A 354 1.51 11.14 -2.66
CA VAL A 354 1.20 10.30 -1.50
C VAL A 354 2.05 10.72 -0.32
N GLN A 355 3.37 10.85 -0.49
CA GLN A 355 4.28 11.14 0.61
C GLN A 355 4.23 12.61 1.05
N GLY A 356 3.97 13.54 0.12
CA GLY A 356 3.76 14.96 0.39
C GLY A 356 2.58 15.21 1.33
N TYR A 357 1.49 14.46 1.16
CA TYR A 357 0.37 14.48 2.10
C TYR A 357 0.83 14.17 3.54
N PHE A 358 1.58 13.09 3.74
CA PHE A 358 2.07 12.72 5.08
C PHE A 358 3.06 13.73 5.64
N PHE A 359 3.92 14.33 4.81
CA PHE A 359 4.80 15.41 5.24
C PHE A 359 3.99 16.62 5.72
N SER A 360 2.90 16.97 5.03
CA SER A 360 2.04 18.11 5.39
C SER A 360 1.33 17.97 6.75
N LEU A 361 1.19 16.74 7.25
CA LEU A 361 0.59 16.42 8.55
C LEU A 361 1.60 16.52 9.72
N TRP A 362 2.89 16.64 9.43
CA TRP A 362 3.94 16.71 10.45
C TRP A 362 4.24 18.16 10.84
N PRO A 363 4.53 18.49 12.12
CA PRO A 363 4.64 17.62 13.31
C PRO A 363 3.32 17.43 14.07
N ASP A 364 2.26 18.15 13.69
CA ASP A 364 0.96 18.18 14.36
C ASP A 364 0.14 16.94 14.03
N SER A 365 0.68 15.75 14.36
CA SER A 365 0.18 14.41 14.01
C SER A 365 -1.14 14.03 14.70
N THR A 366 -2.11 14.95 14.73
CA THR A 366 -3.49 14.69 15.08
C THR A 366 -4.14 13.96 13.92
N TYR A 367 -3.80 12.69 13.78
CA TYR A 367 -4.50 11.79 12.88
C TYR A 367 -5.93 11.60 13.38
N ASP A 368 -6.90 11.68 12.47
CA ASP A 368 -8.26 11.30 12.82
C ASP A 368 -8.32 9.79 13.19
N LYS A 369 -9.38 9.38 13.88
CA LYS A 369 -9.53 7.98 14.33
C LYS A 369 -9.51 6.96 13.18
N GLN A 370 -10.04 7.35 12.01
CA GLN A 370 -10.08 6.47 10.84
C GLN A 370 -8.69 6.30 10.23
N MET A 371 -7.92 7.39 10.13
CA MET A 371 -6.53 7.37 9.69
C MET A 371 -5.68 6.54 10.64
N ILE A 372 -5.82 6.70 11.96
CA ILE A 372 -5.15 5.85 12.96
C ILE A 372 -5.54 4.39 12.76
N GLY A 373 -6.83 4.08 12.54
CA GLY A 373 -7.32 2.73 12.27
C GLY A 373 -6.71 2.09 11.00
N ASN A 374 -6.51 2.88 9.95
CA ASN A 374 -5.85 2.39 8.74
C ASN A 374 -4.34 2.24 8.93
N LEU A 375 -3.68 3.20 9.58
CA LEU A 375 -2.27 3.10 9.97
C LEU A 375 -2.04 1.89 10.89
N LEU A 376 -3.03 1.54 11.72
CA LEU A 376 -3.09 0.32 12.52
C LEU A 376 -2.94 -0.98 11.74
N SER A 377 -3.31 -0.96 10.47
CA SER A 377 -3.28 -2.14 9.60
C SER A 377 -1.98 -2.26 8.78
N ILE A 378 -1.17 -1.20 8.72
CA ILE A 378 0.06 -1.13 7.90
C ILE A 378 1.31 -0.67 8.69
N GLY A 379 1.15 -0.36 9.97
CA GLY A 379 2.22 0.09 10.85
C GLY A 379 2.54 -0.93 11.94
N CYS A 380 3.52 -0.60 12.78
CA CYS A 380 3.83 -1.40 13.96
C CYS A 380 3.16 -0.84 15.22
N PHE A 381 2.73 -1.73 16.11
CA PHE A 381 2.09 -1.34 17.37
C PHE A 381 2.75 -2.03 18.54
N ASN A 382 3.07 -1.23 19.56
CA ASN A 382 3.40 -1.77 20.85
C ASN A 382 2.11 -1.94 21.65
N SER A 383 1.64 -3.19 21.77
CA SER A 383 0.43 -3.55 22.53
C SER A 383 0.49 -3.14 24.01
N LYS A 384 1.68 -2.82 24.53
CA LYS A 384 1.92 -2.47 25.94
C LYS A 384 1.68 -1.00 26.27
N GLN A 385 1.50 -0.11 25.29
CA GLN A 385 1.32 1.32 25.55
C GLN A 385 -0.15 1.73 25.40
N ALA A 386 -0.71 2.32 26.47
CA ALA A 386 -2.09 2.81 26.50
C ALA A 386 -2.35 3.96 25.50
N ASN A 387 -1.31 4.70 25.13
CA ASN A 387 -1.33 5.68 24.05
C ASN A 387 -0.72 5.03 22.80
N GLN A 388 -1.55 4.32 22.04
CA GLN A 388 -1.17 3.57 20.84
C GLN A 388 -0.66 4.52 19.74
N MET A 389 0.61 4.88 19.77
CA MET A 389 1.25 5.58 18.67
C MET A 389 1.73 4.56 17.64
N VAL A 390 1.31 4.73 16.39
CA VAL A 390 1.80 3.93 15.25
C VAL A 390 3.30 4.13 15.14
N THR A 391 4.06 3.05 15.25
CA THR A 391 5.52 3.07 15.04
C THR A 391 5.80 2.74 13.58
N PRO A 392 6.46 3.63 12.81
CA PRO A 392 6.79 3.33 11.43
C PRO A 392 7.95 2.36 11.32
N PHE A 393 8.02 1.62 10.21
CA PHE A 393 9.20 0.83 9.88
C PHE A 393 10.37 1.74 9.49
N GLN A 394 11.54 1.47 10.08
CA GLN A 394 12.79 2.20 9.86
C GLN A 394 13.90 1.26 9.40
N TYR A 395 15.03 1.84 9.00
CA TYR A 395 16.24 1.12 8.57
C TYR A 395 16.64 0.00 9.54
N GLN A 396 16.63 0.27 10.86
CA GLN A 396 17.02 -0.73 11.84
C GLN A 396 16.01 -1.86 12.03
N ASP A 397 14.72 -1.61 11.78
CA ASP A 397 13.72 -2.69 11.82
C ASP A 397 14.06 -3.75 10.75
N MET A 398 14.54 -3.32 9.58
CA MET A 398 14.99 -4.26 8.54
C MET A 398 16.20 -5.10 8.97
N ILE A 399 17.15 -4.52 9.72
CA ILE A 399 18.28 -5.27 10.28
C ILE A 399 17.78 -6.37 11.23
N VAL A 400 16.80 -6.05 12.08
CA VAL A 400 16.19 -7.04 12.99
C VAL A 400 15.54 -8.17 12.20
N VAL A 401 14.82 -7.83 11.13
CA VAL A 401 14.19 -8.82 10.26
C VAL A 401 15.25 -9.70 9.57
N TYR A 402 16.37 -9.15 9.10
CA TYR A 402 17.45 -9.94 8.48
C TYR A 402 18.13 -10.86 9.49
N ARG A 403 18.32 -10.40 10.73
CA ARG A 403 18.88 -11.23 11.81
C ARG A 403 17.95 -12.40 12.13
N HIS A 404 16.63 -12.18 12.14
CA HIS A 404 15.65 -13.26 12.27
C HIS A 404 15.69 -14.23 11.08
N ALA A 405 15.78 -13.73 9.85
CA ALA A 405 15.94 -14.58 8.66
C ALA A 405 17.21 -15.44 8.74
N LEU A 406 18.35 -14.85 9.13
CA LEU A 406 19.61 -15.56 9.36
C LEU A 406 19.46 -16.65 10.43
N ASN A 407 18.80 -16.36 11.56
CA ASN A 407 18.55 -17.36 12.60
C ASN A 407 17.76 -18.55 12.07
N ARG A 408 16.76 -18.32 11.22
CA ARG A 408 15.97 -19.39 10.58
C ARG A 408 16.82 -20.22 9.62
N LEU A 409 17.61 -19.55 8.79
CA LEU A 409 18.57 -20.19 7.88
C LEU A 409 19.57 -21.08 8.65
N SER A 410 20.13 -20.56 9.74
CA SER A 410 21.05 -21.29 10.62
C SER A 410 20.39 -22.49 11.29
N LYS A 411 19.19 -22.33 11.86
CA LYS A 411 18.42 -23.45 12.47
C LYS A 411 18.15 -24.57 11.46
N ALA A 412 17.74 -24.21 10.24
CA ALA A 412 17.53 -25.18 9.17
C ALA A 412 18.82 -25.92 8.78
N ASN A 413 19.96 -25.21 8.82
CA ASN A 413 21.26 -25.80 8.60
C ASN A 413 21.78 -26.65 9.79
N THR A 414 21.08 -26.74 10.94
CA THR A 414 21.50 -27.52 12.13
C THR A 414 20.65 -28.76 12.48
N GLY A 415 19.54 -29.06 11.79
CA GLY A 415 18.80 -30.36 11.85
C GLY A 415 19.60 -31.69 11.67
N PRO A 416 18.95 -32.86 11.56
CA PRO A 416 19.62 -34.18 11.61
C PRO A 416 20.65 -34.42 10.48
N GLU A 417 21.77 -35.08 10.80
CA GLU A 417 22.90 -35.31 9.88
C GLU A 417 22.58 -36.19 8.66
N GLU A 418 21.61 -37.09 8.75
CA GLU A 418 21.34 -38.11 7.71
C GLU A 418 20.86 -37.53 6.37
N GLU A 419 20.40 -36.28 6.34
CA GLU A 419 19.99 -35.58 5.10
C GLU A 419 21.01 -34.54 4.62
N ARG A 420 22.12 -34.33 5.35
CA ARG A 420 23.10 -33.31 5.00
C ARG A 420 24.20 -33.84 4.08
N LYS A 421 24.24 -33.31 2.87
CA LYS A 421 25.53 -33.05 2.22
C LYS A 421 26.10 -31.81 2.89
N ASN A 422 27.25 -31.92 3.57
CA ASN A 422 28.01 -30.78 4.07
C ASN A 422 28.39 -29.85 2.90
N ASP A 423 27.49 -28.94 2.55
CA ASP A 423 27.73 -27.95 1.52
C ASP A 423 28.42 -26.75 2.17
N GLY A 424 29.76 -26.73 2.09
CA GLY A 424 30.58 -25.64 2.64
C GLY A 424 30.13 -24.25 2.16
N ARG A 425 29.45 -24.17 1.01
CA ARG A 425 28.87 -22.93 0.47
C ARG A 425 27.79 -22.34 1.38
N ILE A 426 26.95 -23.17 2.00
CA ILE A 426 25.91 -22.69 2.90
C ILE A 426 26.53 -22.14 4.18
N ILE A 427 27.50 -22.85 4.78
CA ILE A 427 28.20 -22.38 5.98
C ILE A 427 28.88 -21.03 5.72
N PHE A 428 29.56 -20.91 4.58
CA PHE A 428 30.16 -19.66 4.15
C PHE A 428 29.11 -18.55 4.01
N LEU A 429 28.00 -18.81 3.32
CA LEU A 429 26.92 -17.83 3.10
C LEU A 429 26.31 -17.34 4.40
N LEU A 430 26.07 -18.23 5.38
CA LEU A 430 25.53 -17.84 6.69
C LEU A 430 26.50 -16.94 7.46
N ARG A 431 27.80 -17.26 7.44
CA ARG A 431 28.83 -16.41 8.06
C ARG A 431 28.90 -15.04 7.39
N MET A 432 28.91 -15.02 6.06
CA MET A 432 28.93 -13.76 5.29
C MET A 432 27.68 -12.92 5.57
N LEU A 433 26.48 -13.52 5.66
CA LEU A 433 25.25 -12.83 6.03
C LEU A 433 25.32 -12.24 7.44
N ASP A 434 25.89 -12.96 8.41
CA ASP A 434 26.10 -12.43 9.77
C ASP A 434 27.02 -11.20 9.75
N GLU A 435 28.14 -11.29 9.03
CA GLU A 435 29.07 -10.16 8.84
C GLU A 435 28.38 -8.96 8.17
N CYS A 436 27.58 -9.19 7.12
CA CYS A 436 26.78 -8.15 6.46
C CYS A 436 25.79 -7.46 7.40
N ILE A 437 25.04 -8.23 8.19
CA ILE A 437 24.03 -7.69 9.13
C ILE A 437 24.70 -6.88 10.25
N ASN A 438 25.84 -7.35 10.74
CA ASN A 438 26.65 -6.63 11.73
C ASN A 438 27.27 -5.36 11.12
N ALA A 439 27.71 -5.40 9.86
CA ALA A 439 28.18 -4.23 9.12
C ALA A 439 27.09 -3.18 8.94
N LEU A 440 25.86 -3.56 8.56
CA LEU A 440 24.71 -2.64 8.48
C LEU A 440 24.48 -1.92 9.81
N SER A 441 24.51 -2.67 10.91
CA SER A 441 24.34 -2.12 12.27
C SER A 441 25.48 -1.14 12.60
N CYS A 442 26.72 -1.54 12.32
CA CYS A 442 27.90 -0.73 12.61
C CYS A 442 27.96 0.56 11.78
N GLU A 443 27.72 0.50 10.47
CA GLU A 443 27.75 1.67 9.59
C GLU A 443 26.66 2.68 9.98
N TRP A 444 25.49 2.17 10.36
CA TRP A 444 24.38 3.00 10.82
C TRP A 444 24.68 3.76 12.12
N GLU A 445 25.36 3.12 13.08
CA GLU A 445 25.72 3.73 14.37
C GLU A 445 26.99 4.61 14.31
N LYS A 446 27.99 4.20 13.51
CA LYS A 446 29.34 4.85 13.50
C LYS A 446 29.42 6.08 12.61
N THR A 447 28.58 6.17 11.59
CA THR A 447 28.63 7.34 10.71
C THR A 447 27.89 8.50 11.39
N GLY A 448 28.56 9.64 11.56
CA GLY A 448 27.89 10.94 11.78
C GLY A 448 26.99 11.37 10.62
N GLY A 449 26.60 10.42 9.77
CA GLY A 449 25.76 10.52 8.60
C GLY A 449 24.53 9.64 8.67
N ARG A 450 24.09 9.20 9.87
CA ARG A 450 22.68 8.80 10.08
C ARG A 450 21.84 9.97 9.57
N PRO A 451 21.15 9.84 8.42
CA PRO A 451 20.40 10.96 7.94
C PRO A 451 19.28 11.19 8.96
N PRO A 452 18.91 12.46 9.22
CA PRO A 452 17.81 12.77 10.11
C PRO A 452 16.58 11.94 9.71
N PRO A 453 15.80 11.47 10.69
CA PRO A 453 14.59 10.73 10.38
C PRO A 453 13.69 11.62 9.53
N LEU A 454 13.21 11.08 8.43
CA LEU A 454 12.15 11.69 7.64
C LEU A 454 10.81 11.36 8.30
N PRO A 455 9.77 12.19 8.10
CA PRO A 455 8.43 11.83 8.53
C PRO A 455 8.04 10.50 7.90
N PRO A 456 7.41 9.61 8.66
CA PRO A 456 6.92 8.36 8.11
C PRO A 456 5.76 8.58 7.16
N VAL A 457 5.68 7.75 6.13
CA VAL A 457 4.71 7.87 5.05
C VAL A 457 4.11 6.52 4.71
N LEU A 458 3.02 6.53 3.94
CA LEU A 458 2.56 5.34 3.24
C LEU A 458 3.56 4.97 2.13
N CYS A 459 4.16 3.79 2.23
CA CYS A 459 4.91 3.14 1.16
C CYS A 459 4.05 2.03 0.56
N HIS A 460 4.05 1.90 -0.75
CA HIS A 460 3.39 0.82 -1.49
C HIS A 460 4.22 -0.47 -1.48
N MET A 461 5.54 -0.35 -1.51
CA MET A 461 6.54 -1.43 -1.51
C MET A 461 6.57 -2.33 -2.75
N ASP A 462 5.74 -2.04 -3.77
CA ASP A 462 5.74 -2.81 -5.02
C ASP A 462 5.23 -2.04 -6.25
N LEU A 463 5.75 -0.81 -6.47
CA LEU A 463 5.44 0.01 -7.66
C LEU A 463 6.11 -0.52 -8.95
N GLN A 464 5.76 -1.75 -9.32
CA GLN A 464 6.17 -2.39 -10.57
C GLN A 464 5.13 -2.11 -11.68
N PRO A 465 5.52 -2.17 -12.96
CA PRO A 465 4.59 -1.84 -14.05
C PRO A 465 3.29 -2.66 -14.06
N GLN A 466 3.32 -3.91 -13.61
CA GLN A 466 2.11 -4.74 -13.54
C GLN A 466 1.08 -4.25 -12.51
N ASN A 467 1.51 -3.44 -11.55
CA ASN A 467 0.67 -2.89 -10.48
C ASN A 467 0.15 -1.48 -10.81
N LEU A 468 0.42 -1.01 -12.04
CA LEU A 468 0.06 0.32 -12.52
C LEU A 468 -0.78 0.25 -13.80
N ALA A 469 -1.74 1.16 -13.92
CA ALA A 469 -2.39 1.48 -15.18
C ALA A 469 -1.90 2.83 -15.69
N PHE A 470 -1.84 3.00 -17.01
CA PHE A 470 -1.32 4.23 -17.62
C PHE A 470 -2.33 4.83 -18.60
N GLU A 471 -2.31 6.15 -18.71
CA GLU A 471 -3.05 6.93 -19.70
C GLU A 471 -2.12 7.87 -20.45
N ARG A 472 -2.62 8.42 -21.55
CA ARG A 472 -1.98 9.42 -22.37
C ARG A 472 -2.91 10.60 -22.60
N ASP A 473 -2.36 11.79 -22.47
CA ASP A 473 -3.03 13.00 -22.93
C ASP A 473 -2.94 13.16 -24.46
N HIS A 474 -3.51 14.26 -24.97
CA HIS A 474 -3.48 14.58 -26.39
C HIS A 474 -2.07 14.83 -26.94
N ASP A 475 -1.15 15.29 -26.09
CA ASP A 475 0.26 15.52 -26.42
C ASP A 475 1.10 14.25 -26.33
N ARG A 476 0.45 13.10 -26.06
CA ARG A 476 1.03 11.77 -25.90
C ARG A 476 1.93 11.63 -24.68
N ASN A 477 1.83 12.53 -23.71
CA ASN A 477 2.51 12.37 -22.44
C ASN A 477 1.86 11.23 -21.67
N CYS A 478 2.68 10.25 -21.28
CA CYS A 478 2.24 9.14 -20.44
C CYS A 478 2.17 9.58 -18.97
N PHE A 479 1.14 9.13 -18.26
CA PHE A 479 1.02 9.31 -16.82
C PHE A 479 0.41 8.07 -16.16
N VAL A 480 0.59 7.94 -14.85
CA VAL A 480 -0.03 6.88 -14.06
C VAL A 480 -1.50 7.19 -13.86
N ALA A 481 -2.37 6.32 -14.38
CA ALA A 481 -3.82 6.44 -14.25
C ALA A 481 -4.35 5.74 -13.00
N SER A 482 -3.71 4.65 -12.55
CA SER A 482 -4.14 3.91 -11.37
C SER A 482 -3.01 3.12 -10.73
N VAL A 483 -3.11 2.92 -9.41
CA VAL A 483 -2.18 2.15 -8.59
C VAL A 483 -2.95 1.04 -7.86
N MET A 484 -2.47 -0.20 -7.96
CA MET A 484 -3.13 -1.42 -7.49
C MET A 484 -2.16 -2.28 -6.66
N ASP A 485 -2.70 -3.28 -5.97
CA ASP A 485 -1.91 -4.31 -5.27
C ASP A 485 -1.15 -3.78 -4.04
N TRP A 486 -1.89 -3.19 -3.11
CA TRP A 486 -1.34 -2.56 -1.90
C TRP A 486 -1.05 -3.55 -0.77
N GLU A 487 -0.99 -4.85 -1.04
CA GLU A 487 -0.85 -5.90 -0.01
C GLU A 487 0.50 -5.92 0.71
N GLU A 488 1.52 -5.29 0.12
CA GLU A 488 2.83 -5.06 0.72
C GLU A 488 2.97 -3.64 1.32
N ALA A 489 1.89 -2.84 1.31
CA ALA A 489 1.93 -1.48 1.80
C ALA A 489 2.27 -1.43 3.30
N CYS A 490 3.07 -0.43 3.66
CA CYS A 490 3.51 -0.22 5.03
C CYS A 490 3.63 1.27 5.38
N PHE A 491 3.50 1.59 6.65
CA PHE A 491 3.82 2.90 7.20
C PHE A 491 5.29 2.92 7.61
N ALA A 492 6.08 3.67 6.86
CA ALA A 492 7.51 3.42 6.75
C ALA A 492 8.31 4.68 6.47
N ASP A 493 9.63 4.55 6.59
CA ASP A 493 10.58 5.51 6.04
C ASP A 493 10.40 5.64 4.51
N PRO A 494 10.18 6.86 3.98
CA PRO A 494 9.93 7.07 2.54
C PRO A 494 11.02 6.53 1.62
N ARG A 495 12.25 6.39 2.14
CA ARG A 495 13.40 5.90 1.37
C ARG A 495 13.27 4.44 0.98
N PHE A 496 12.44 3.65 1.66
CA PHE A 496 12.17 2.28 1.26
C PHE A 496 11.52 2.18 -0.12
N GLU A 497 10.55 3.04 -0.42
CA GLU A 497 9.89 3.05 -1.73
C GLU A 497 10.88 3.42 -2.85
N LEU A 498 11.69 4.47 -2.62
CA LEU A 498 12.69 4.93 -3.58
C LEU A 498 13.75 3.87 -3.85
N LEU A 499 14.21 3.20 -2.79
CA LEU A 499 15.17 2.11 -2.88
C LEU A 499 14.66 0.99 -3.77
N LEU A 500 13.39 0.61 -3.62
CA LEU A 500 12.78 -0.44 -4.44
C LEU A 500 12.69 -0.05 -5.91
N ILE A 501 12.35 1.20 -6.24
CA ILE A 501 12.39 1.67 -7.64
C ILE A 501 13.82 1.72 -8.16
N CYS A 502 14.77 2.25 -7.37
CA CYS A 502 16.18 2.29 -7.77
C CYS A 502 16.72 0.90 -8.11
N ARG A 503 16.28 -0.14 -7.41
CA ARG A 503 16.75 -1.52 -7.58
C ARG A 503 15.95 -2.32 -8.61
N LYS A 504 14.62 -2.17 -8.61
CA LYS A 504 13.70 -2.96 -9.45
C LYS A 504 13.38 -2.28 -10.79
N VAL A 505 13.66 -1.00 -10.96
CA VAL A 505 13.27 -0.27 -12.17
C VAL A 505 14.49 0.28 -12.89
N LEU A 506 15.38 0.97 -12.20
CA LEU A 506 16.50 1.67 -12.85
C LEU A 506 17.58 0.70 -13.34
N ALA A 507 18.26 1.08 -14.43
CA ALA A 507 19.21 0.22 -15.13
C ALA A 507 20.65 0.38 -14.61
N ASN A 508 21.01 1.54 -14.05
CA ASN A 508 22.37 1.82 -13.59
C ASN A 508 22.41 2.86 -12.44
N ARG A 509 23.61 3.04 -11.84
CA ARG A 509 23.85 3.93 -10.69
C ARG A 509 23.49 5.39 -10.97
N GLU A 510 23.86 5.88 -12.14
CA GLU A 510 23.61 7.26 -12.56
C GLU A 510 22.10 7.57 -12.59
N GLN A 511 21.28 6.67 -13.15
CA GLN A 511 19.83 6.83 -13.14
C GLN A 511 19.27 6.84 -11.71
N ALA A 512 19.77 5.99 -10.82
CA ALA A 512 19.35 5.95 -9.41
C ALA A 512 19.74 7.20 -8.64
N GLU A 513 20.95 7.71 -8.83
CA GLU A 513 21.39 8.96 -8.23
C GLU A 513 20.56 10.14 -8.76
N THR A 514 20.20 10.15 -10.04
CA THR A 514 19.32 11.16 -10.63
C THR A 514 17.95 11.18 -9.95
N MET A 515 17.28 10.03 -9.85
CA MET A 515 15.98 9.92 -9.18
C MET A 515 16.06 10.29 -7.69
N TRP A 516 17.12 9.83 -7.00
CA TRP A 516 17.35 10.11 -5.58
C TRP A 516 17.55 11.61 -5.33
N GLN A 517 18.30 12.28 -6.21
CA GLN A 517 18.51 13.73 -6.15
C GLN A 517 17.20 14.49 -6.42
N SER A 518 16.41 14.08 -7.40
CA SER A 518 15.09 14.68 -7.66
C SER A 518 14.17 14.58 -6.45
N TYR A 519 14.13 13.43 -5.78
CA TYR A 519 13.36 13.30 -4.55
C TYR A 519 13.96 14.13 -3.40
N SER A 520 15.30 14.24 -3.30
CA SER A 520 15.95 15.11 -2.31
C SER A 520 15.48 16.57 -2.43
N VAL A 521 15.34 17.08 -3.66
CA VAL A 521 14.83 18.43 -3.93
C VAL A 521 13.39 18.56 -3.43
N PHE A 522 12.55 17.57 -3.71
CA PHE A 522 11.17 17.53 -3.19
C PHE A 522 11.10 17.55 -1.66
N VAL A 523 11.93 16.76 -0.96
CA VAL A 523 11.98 16.79 0.51
C VAL A 523 12.37 18.18 1.02
N GLN A 524 13.36 18.82 0.39
CA GLN A 524 13.79 20.17 0.76
C GLN A 524 12.66 21.19 0.56
N GLN A 525 11.91 21.09 -0.52
CA GLN A 525 10.74 21.96 -0.78
C GLN A 525 9.66 21.78 0.30
N CYS A 526 9.30 20.52 0.62
CA CYS A 526 8.36 20.23 1.71
C CYS A 526 8.84 20.78 3.06
N ASN A 527 10.13 20.66 3.34
CA ASN A 527 10.75 21.19 4.56
C ASN A 527 10.63 22.71 4.62
N SER A 528 10.97 23.42 3.55
CA SER A 528 10.84 24.89 3.47
C SER A 528 9.39 25.34 3.68
N LEU A 529 8.42 24.67 3.08
CA LEU A 529 6.99 24.99 3.25
C LEU A 529 6.52 24.79 4.70
N LEU A 530 6.98 23.74 5.37
CA LEU A 530 6.60 23.47 6.76
C LEU A 530 7.28 24.40 7.76
N SER A 531 8.54 24.77 7.52
CA SER A 531 9.24 25.77 8.34
C SER A 531 8.52 27.12 8.32
N LEU A 532 7.97 27.52 7.18
CA LEU A 532 7.14 28.73 7.09
C LEU A 532 5.85 28.64 7.91
N LYS A 533 5.25 27.44 8.00
CA LYS A 533 3.97 27.22 8.68
C LYS A 533 4.10 27.09 10.20
N THR A 534 5.16 26.45 10.67
CA THR A 534 5.27 25.98 12.07
C THR A 534 6.24 26.78 12.92
N GLU A 535 6.99 27.72 12.33
CA GLU A 535 8.14 28.39 12.96
C GLU A 535 9.22 27.42 13.48
N MET A 536 9.13 26.13 13.12
CA MET A 536 10.09 25.12 13.54
C MET A 536 11.22 25.02 12.51
N ASN A 537 12.46 25.12 13.00
CA ASN A 537 13.65 24.87 12.20
C ASN A 537 13.89 23.35 12.07
N ILE A 538 13.02 22.69 11.31
CA ILE A 538 13.18 21.30 10.93
C ILE A 538 14.10 21.27 9.70
N HIS A 539 15.07 20.36 9.68
CA HIS A 539 15.97 20.18 8.55
C HIS A 539 16.00 18.71 8.14
N TRP A 540 15.11 18.35 7.22
CA TRP A 540 15.09 17.02 6.62
C TRP A 540 16.12 16.87 5.51
N THR A 541 16.86 15.76 5.53
CA THR A 541 17.74 15.37 4.43
C THR A 541 17.58 13.89 4.15
N ILE A 542 17.60 13.53 2.87
CA ILE A 542 17.47 12.14 2.45
C ILE A 542 18.72 11.30 2.78
N GLY A 543 19.89 11.95 2.76
CA GLY A 543 21.20 11.30 2.92
C GLY A 543 21.68 10.60 1.64
N GLY A 544 22.84 9.95 1.72
CA GLY A 544 23.38 9.18 0.59
C GLY A 544 22.55 7.93 0.28
N ILE A 545 22.50 7.53 -0.99
CA ILE A 545 21.79 6.32 -1.46
C ILE A 545 22.48 5.01 -1.05
N GLU A 546 23.81 5.03 -0.87
CA GLU A 546 24.62 3.81 -0.71
C GLU A 546 24.25 2.93 0.50
N PRO A 547 24.02 3.46 1.71
CA PRO A 547 23.58 2.63 2.85
C PRO A 547 22.27 1.88 2.55
N TRP A 548 21.36 2.51 1.83
CA TRP A 548 20.09 1.92 1.42
C TRP A 548 20.30 0.81 0.38
N LEU A 549 21.21 1.00 -0.58
CA LEU A 549 21.58 -0.05 -1.53
C LEU A 549 22.19 -1.26 -0.83
N LYS A 550 23.06 -1.05 0.16
CA LYS A 550 23.60 -2.14 1.00
C LYS A 550 22.48 -2.87 1.74
N LEU A 551 21.55 -2.14 2.35
CA LEU A 551 20.39 -2.71 3.06
C LEU A 551 19.53 -3.60 2.15
N GLU A 552 19.17 -3.14 0.95
CA GLU A 552 18.41 -3.95 -0.01
C GLU A 552 19.20 -5.14 -0.53
N THR A 553 20.52 -4.99 -0.72
CA THR A 553 21.35 -6.09 -1.18
C THR A 553 21.37 -7.23 -0.15
N VAL A 554 21.47 -6.89 1.14
CA VAL A 554 21.35 -7.87 2.23
C VAL A 554 19.95 -8.48 2.29
N HIS A 555 18.89 -7.68 2.07
CA HIS A 555 17.52 -8.21 1.93
C HIS A 555 17.42 -9.28 0.85
N SER A 556 17.94 -8.96 -0.34
CA SER A 556 17.95 -9.85 -1.49
C SER A 556 18.73 -11.13 -1.20
N LEU A 557 19.89 -11.03 -0.55
CA LEU A 557 20.67 -12.20 -0.12
C LEU A 557 19.90 -13.08 0.87
N CYS A 558 19.29 -12.52 1.92
CA CYS A 558 18.46 -13.30 2.85
C CYS A 558 17.32 -14.01 2.13
N THR A 559 16.63 -13.30 1.24
CA THR A 559 15.49 -13.81 0.46
C THR A 559 15.93 -14.97 -0.46
N LEU A 560 16.97 -14.77 -1.26
CA LEU A 560 17.51 -15.80 -2.16
C LEU A 560 18.06 -17.01 -1.40
N SER A 561 18.69 -16.79 -0.25
CA SER A 561 19.23 -17.87 0.59
C SER A 561 18.12 -18.76 1.13
N MET A 562 17.04 -18.15 1.63
CA MET A 562 15.87 -18.90 2.06
C MET A 562 15.27 -19.73 0.91
N GLN A 563 15.30 -19.22 -0.35
CA GLN A 563 14.78 -19.93 -1.52
C GLN A 563 15.65 -21.13 -1.85
N ALA A 564 16.97 -20.93 -1.87
CA ALA A 564 17.92 -21.98 -2.16
C ALA A 564 17.84 -23.15 -1.16
N MET A 565 17.41 -22.85 0.07
CA MET A 565 17.22 -23.81 1.17
C MET A 565 15.77 -24.30 1.34
N ASP A 566 14.87 -23.98 0.41
CA ASP A 566 13.47 -24.42 0.42
C ASP A 566 12.72 -24.06 1.72
N LEU A 567 13.15 -23.01 2.44
CA LEU A 567 12.56 -22.62 3.75
C LEU A 567 11.25 -21.84 3.64
N ILE A 568 10.83 -21.63 2.41
CA ILE A 568 9.82 -20.69 1.98
C ILE A 568 9.16 -21.31 0.76
N GLY A 569 7.84 -21.17 0.69
CA GLY A 569 7.03 -21.89 -0.28
C GLY A 569 7.49 -21.67 -1.72
N VAL A 570 7.23 -22.67 -2.55
CA VAL A 570 7.55 -22.82 -3.99
C VAL A 570 6.90 -21.73 -4.89
N GLY A 571 6.45 -20.61 -4.33
CA GLY A 571 5.66 -19.58 -4.99
C GLY A 571 6.41 -18.72 -6.00
N ARG A 572 7.75 -18.83 -6.10
CA ARG A 572 8.51 -18.16 -7.17
C ARG A 572 8.98 -19.18 -8.21
N SER A 573 8.36 -19.04 -9.39
CA SER A 573 8.64 -19.63 -10.71
C SER A 573 9.11 -21.09 -10.77
N PRO A 574 8.34 -22.00 -11.41
CA PRO A 574 8.82 -23.35 -11.76
C PRO A 574 10.06 -23.36 -12.68
N TRP A 575 10.50 -22.19 -13.14
CA TRP A 575 11.64 -21.97 -14.05
C TRP A 575 12.97 -21.69 -13.32
N GLU A 576 12.97 -21.40 -12.02
CA GLU A 576 14.20 -21.09 -11.28
C GLU A 576 14.83 -22.34 -10.67
N THR A 577 15.94 -22.80 -11.27
CA THR A 577 16.72 -23.91 -10.72
C THR A 577 17.56 -23.45 -9.53
N LYS A 578 17.98 -24.39 -8.66
CA LYS A 578 18.94 -24.08 -7.58
C LYS A 578 20.21 -23.43 -8.11
N LEU A 579 20.68 -23.83 -9.29
CA LEU A 579 21.85 -23.22 -9.95
C LEU A 579 21.61 -21.73 -10.27
N ASN A 580 20.41 -21.38 -10.76
CA ASN A 580 20.04 -20.00 -11.03
C ASN A 580 20.04 -19.15 -9.74
N LEU A 581 19.55 -19.71 -8.62
CA LEU A 581 19.53 -19.03 -7.33
C LEU A 581 20.94 -18.76 -6.80
N TRP A 582 21.85 -19.73 -6.88
CA TRP A 582 23.24 -19.52 -6.47
C TRP A 582 23.96 -18.47 -7.32
N GLY A 583 23.69 -18.44 -8.64
CA GLY A 583 24.19 -17.36 -9.51
C GLY A 583 23.69 -15.98 -9.07
N LYS A 584 22.42 -15.86 -8.66
CA LYS A 584 21.88 -14.59 -8.09
C LYS A 584 22.55 -14.21 -6.77
N ILE A 585 22.79 -15.18 -5.88
CA ILE A 585 23.48 -14.95 -4.60
C ILE A 585 24.90 -14.45 -4.85
N ALA A 586 25.65 -15.08 -5.74
CA ALA A 586 27.02 -14.68 -6.09
C ALA A 586 27.07 -13.26 -6.68
N ARG A 587 26.06 -12.89 -7.46
CA ARG A 587 25.90 -11.52 -7.96
C ARG A 587 25.68 -10.54 -6.82
N GLU A 588 24.63 -10.70 -6.01
CA GLU A 588 24.36 -9.77 -4.90
C GLU A 588 25.55 -9.66 -3.93
N ARG A 589 26.33 -10.74 -3.76
CA ARG A 589 27.63 -10.69 -3.05
C ARG A 589 28.64 -9.75 -3.72
N GLN A 590 28.90 -9.91 -5.03
CA GLN A 590 29.83 -9.04 -5.76
C GLN A 590 29.40 -7.57 -5.76
N ARG A 591 28.11 -7.30 -5.70
CA ARG A 591 27.61 -5.93 -5.53
C ARG A 591 28.06 -5.30 -4.22
N LEU A 592 28.01 -6.04 -3.10
CA LEU A 592 28.50 -5.56 -1.81
C LEU A 592 30.01 -5.28 -1.87
N VAL A 593 30.77 -6.11 -2.57
CA VAL A 593 32.21 -5.88 -2.82
C VAL A 593 32.43 -4.56 -3.56
N HIS A 594 31.68 -4.29 -4.62
CA HIS A 594 31.73 -3.01 -5.35
C HIS A 594 31.32 -1.80 -4.49
N MET A 595 30.57 -2.01 -3.40
CA MET A 595 30.22 -0.99 -2.41
C MET A 595 31.17 -0.97 -1.20
N GLY A 596 32.36 -1.56 -1.34
CA GLY A 596 33.44 -1.51 -0.35
C GLY A 596 33.41 -2.62 0.70
N TRP A 597 32.46 -3.56 0.66
CA TRP A 597 32.42 -4.71 1.58
C TRP A 597 33.27 -5.86 1.05
N ILE A 598 34.59 -5.67 1.07
CA ILE A 598 35.56 -6.65 0.56
C ILE A 598 35.50 -8.02 1.25
N PHE A 599 34.95 -8.11 2.46
CA PHE A 599 34.74 -9.39 3.15
C PHE A 599 33.71 -10.29 2.45
N CYS A 600 32.89 -9.71 1.55
CA CYS A 600 32.00 -10.46 0.67
C CYS A 600 32.75 -11.13 -0.49
N ASP A 601 33.96 -10.71 -0.84
CA ASP A 601 34.72 -11.24 -1.99
C ASP A 601 35.40 -12.58 -1.70
N TYR A 602 35.21 -13.13 -0.50
CA TYR A 602 35.91 -14.34 -0.11
C TYR A 602 35.44 -15.54 -0.94
N ASP A 603 36.27 -15.93 -1.90
CA ASP A 603 36.23 -17.24 -2.52
C ASP A 603 36.70 -18.26 -1.50
N GLY A 604 35.76 -18.78 -0.71
CA GLY A 604 36.04 -19.95 0.12
C GLY A 604 36.60 -21.09 -0.75
N PRO A 605 37.50 -21.93 -0.19
CA PRO A 605 38.16 -23.01 -0.94
C PRO A 605 37.21 -24.03 -1.54
#